data_AF-A0A351SDC9-F1
#
_entry.id   AF-A0A351SDC9-F1
#
_cell.length_a   1.000
_cell.length_b   1.000
_cell.length_c   1.000
_cell.angle_alpha   90.00
_cell.angle_beta   90.00
_cell.angle_gamma   90.00
#
_symmetry.space_group_name_H-M   'P 1'
#
loop_
_entity.id
_entity.type
_entity.pdbx_description
1 polymer ?
#
loop_
_entity_poly.entity_id
_entity_poly.type
_entity_poly.pdbx_seq_one_letter_code
_entity_poly.pdbx_strand_id
1 'polypeptide(L)'
;ALFQKIVAAAALDAGADIVITGRVVDSAVSLGALMHEFGWQADEYDKLAAGTLVGHLLECGCQATGGNFTDWKLVADDWDNMGFPIAECRPDGSFIMTKPEGTGGLVSPHTVGEQMLYEIGDPQAYIVPDVVCDFSRTTLKQVAENQVLVENVYGYPPTDTYKVCATFADGYKATHSQTFTGFDAPPKARAMAQAGIRKTQRMFKERGFKDYRGKHQFS
;
A
#
# COMPACT_ATOMS: atom_id res chain seq x y z
N ALA A 1 -23.49 -17.94 -12.91
CA ALA A 1 -23.14 -16.51 -12.95
C ALA A 1 -23.01 -15.91 -11.53
N LEU A 2 -22.41 -16.64 -10.58
CA LEU A 2 -22.56 -16.38 -9.13
C LEU A 2 -21.31 -15.81 -8.44
N PHE A 3 -20.28 -15.43 -9.19
CA PHE A 3 -19.16 -14.65 -8.68
C PHE A 3 -19.17 -13.33 -9.46
N GLN A 4 -19.89 -12.33 -8.94
CA GLN A 4 -19.68 -10.96 -9.42
C GLN A 4 -18.23 -10.61 -9.12
N LYS A 5 -17.51 -10.22 -10.16
CA LYS A 5 -16.07 -10.00 -10.11
C LYS A 5 -15.70 -8.87 -9.15
N ILE A 6 -16.52 -7.83 -8.97
CA ILE A 6 -16.16 -6.69 -8.10
C ILE A 6 -17.28 -6.40 -7.09
N VAL A 7 -17.28 -7.18 -6.00
CA VAL A 7 -18.36 -7.19 -4.98
C VAL A 7 -18.48 -5.84 -4.23
N ALA A 8 -17.36 -5.15 -4.02
CA ALA A 8 -17.35 -3.87 -3.32
C ALA A 8 -18.09 -2.78 -4.09
N ALA A 9 -17.82 -2.63 -5.40
CA ALA A 9 -18.52 -1.65 -6.24
C ALA A 9 -20.03 -1.90 -6.25
N ALA A 10 -20.45 -3.16 -6.47
CA ALA A 10 -21.88 -3.52 -6.50
C ALA A 10 -22.60 -3.22 -5.17
N ALA A 11 -21.92 -3.41 -4.03
CA ALA A 11 -22.49 -3.07 -2.72
C ALA A 11 -22.63 -1.55 -2.53
N LEU A 12 -21.64 -0.76 -2.95
CA LEU A 12 -21.69 0.70 -2.92
C LEU A 12 -22.77 1.24 -3.86
N ASP A 13 -22.88 0.70 -5.08
CA ASP A 13 -23.94 1.04 -6.05
C ASP A 13 -25.34 0.74 -5.52
N ALA A 14 -25.47 -0.26 -4.65
CA ALA A 14 -26.72 -0.58 -3.95
C ALA A 14 -27.03 0.36 -2.77
N GLY A 15 -26.20 1.38 -2.53
CA GLY A 15 -26.38 2.40 -1.51
C GLY A 15 -25.79 2.04 -0.14
N ALA A 16 -24.81 1.13 -0.08
CA ALA A 16 -24.10 0.85 1.16
C ALA A 16 -23.10 1.97 1.50
N ASP A 17 -23.11 2.48 2.73
CA ASP A 17 -22.09 3.42 3.22
C ASP A 17 -20.78 2.74 3.63
N ILE A 18 -20.88 1.48 4.11
CA ILE A 18 -19.75 0.69 4.60
C ILE A 18 -19.90 -0.74 4.07
N VAL A 19 -18.87 -1.24 3.39
CA VAL A 19 -18.80 -2.61 2.89
C VAL A 19 -17.85 -3.42 3.76
N ILE A 20 -18.38 -4.44 4.44
CA ILE A 20 -17.59 -5.44 5.14
C ILE A 20 -17.58 -6.69 4.28
N THR A 21 -16.40 -7.06 3.79
CA THR A 21 -16.22 -8.23 2.92
C THR A 21 -15.42 -9.32 3.62
N GLY A 22 -15.53 -10.55 3.10
CA GLY A 22 -14.71 -11.68 3.51
C GLY A 22 -13.30 -11.57 2.90
N ARG A 23 -12.83 -12.65 2.29
CA ARG A 23 -11.50 -12.67 1.64
C ARG A 23 -11.59 -12.04 0.25
N VAL A 24 -11.01 -10.86 0.12
CA VAL A 24 -10.76 -10.17 -1.16
C VAL A 24 -9.27 -9.93 -1.32
N VAL A 25 -8.83 -9.60 -2.53
CA VAL A 25 -7.49 -9.03 -2.71
C VAL A 25 -7.46 -7.63 -2.11
N ASP A 26 -6.35 -7.26 -1.48
CA ASP A 26 -6.19 -6.01 -0.74
C ASP A 26 -6.53 -4.79 -1.63
N SER A 27 -6.10 -4.82 -2.89
CA SER A 27 -6.39 -3.78 -3.89
C SER A 27 -7.87 -3.64 -4.27
N ALA A 28 -8.70 -4.67 -4.08
CA ALA A 28 -10.12 -4.65 -4.45
C ALA A 28 -10.93 -3.64 -3.63
N VAL A 29 -10.47 -3.31 -2.41
CA VAL A 29 -11.14 -2.31 -1.56
C VAL A 29 -11.07 -0.93 -2.22
N SER A 30 -9.89 -0.56 -2.73
CA SER A 30 -9.69 0.73 -3.42
C SER A 30 -10.32 0.70 -4.81
N LEU A 31 -10.11 -0.39 -5.58
CA LEU A 31 -10.70 -0.53 -6.90
C LEU A 31 -12.23 -0.41 -6.85
N GLY A 32 -12.89 -1.11 -5.92
CA GLY A 32 -14.35 -1.07 -5.79
C GLY A 32 -14.88 0.34 -5.51
N ALA A 33 -14.20 1.10 -4.64
CA ALA A 33 -14.56 2.49 -4.36
C ALA A 33 -14.39 3.39 -5.58
N LEU A 34 -13.29 3.24 -6.33
CA LEU A 34 -13.03 4.04 -7.54
C LEU A 34 -14.01 3.72 -8.66
N MET A 35 -14.37 2.45 -8.83
CA MET A 35 -15.37 2.05 -9.82
C MET A 35 -16.74 2.65 -9.52
N HIS A 36 -17.16 2.62 -8.24
CA HIS A 36 -18.40 3.25 -7.81
C HIS A 36 -18.38 4.76 -8.06
N GLU A 37 -17.34 5.44 -7.58
CA GLU A 37 -17.21 6.90 -7.67
C GLU A 37 -17.17 7.40 -9.13
N PHE A 38 -16.42 6.71 -9.99
CA PHE A 38 -16.19 7.14 -11.38
C PHE A 38 -17.05 6.41 -12.41
N GLY A 39 -17.91 5.48 -11.99
CA GLY A 39 -18.80 4.70 -12.87
C GLY A 39 -18.05 3.80 -13.85
N TRP A 40 -16.85 3.32 -13.50
CA TRP A 40 -16.03 2.48 -14.37
C TRP A 40 -16.70 1.12 -14.60
N GLN A 41 -16.62 0.63 -15.84
CA GLN A 41 -17.19 -0.66 -16.22
C GLN A 41 -16.17 -1.79 -16.08
N ALA A 42 -16.67 -3.02 -15.90
CA ALA A 42 -15.86 -4.20 -15.63
C ALA A 42 -14.98 -4.65 -16.83
N ASP A 43 -15.19 -4.09 -18.01
CA ASP A 43 -14.40 -4.32 -19.22
C ASP A 43 -13.45 -3.16 -19.56
N GLU A 44 -13.41 -2.10 -18.75
CA GLU A 44 -12.45 -1.00 -18.88
C GLU A 44 -11.12 -1.34 -18.19
N TYR A 45 -10.42 -2.35 -18.71
CA TYR A 45 -9.29 -2.98 -18.04
C TYR A 45 -8.15 -2.03 -17.65
N ASP A 46 -7.84 -1.00 -18.44
CA ASP A 46 -6.81 -0.01 -18.07
C ASP A 46 -7.18 0.76 -16.79
N LYS A 47 -8.47 1.10 -16.63
CA LYS A 47 -8.98 1.75 -15.41
C LYS A 47 -9.00 0.79 -14.23
N LEU A 48 -9.36 -0.48 -14.47
CA LEU A 48 -9.29 -1.51 -13.43
C LEU A 48 -7.85 -1.74 -12.95
N ALA A 49 -6.88 -1.76 -13.87
CA ALA A 49 -5.47 -1.90 -13.55
C ALA A 49 -4.96 -0.67 -12.80
N ALA A 50 -5.37 0.54 -13.18
CA ALA A 50 -5.05 1.76 -12.46
C ALA A 50 -5.61 1.76 -11.03
N GLY A 51 -6.89 1.40 -10.85
CA GLY A 51 -7.49 1.27 -9.51
C GLY A 51 -6.87 0.16 -8.67
N THR A 52 -6.45 -0.93 -9.32
CA THR A 52 -5.68 -2.01 -8.67
C THR A 52 -4.32 -1.49 -8.20
N LEU A 53 -3.61 -0.71 -9.02
CA LEU A 53 -2.34 -0.10 -8.64
C LEU A 53 -2.51 0.89 -7.49
N VAL A 54 -3.57 1.71 -7.49
CA VAL A 54 -3.91 2.57 -6.34
C VAL A 54 -4.02 1.72 -5.07
N GLY A 55 -4.81 0.65 -5.11
CA GLY A 55 -4.95 -0.25 -3.96
C GLY A 55 -3.62 -0.85 -3.50
N HIS A 56 -2.80 -1.31 -4.44
CA HIS A 56 -1.48 -1.88 -4.17
C HIS A 56 -0.47 -0.86 -3.61
N LEU A 57 -0.61 0.42 -3.94
CA LEU A 57 0.23 1.48 -3.37
C LEU A 57 -0.24 1.95 -1.98
N LEU A 58 -1.54 1.77 -1.66
CA LEU A 58 -2.13 2.16 -0.38
C LEU A 58 -2.04 1.05 0.70
N GLU A 59 -1.85 -0.20 0.30
CA GLU A 59 -1.68 -1.33 1.22
C GLU A 59 -0.29 -1.33 1.89
N CYS A 60 -0.07 -2.30 2.77
CA CYS A 60 1.20 -2.51 3.49
C CYS A 60 1.71 -1.32 4.34
N GLY A 61 0.90 -0.30 4.57
CA GLY A 61 1.16 0.79 5.49
C GLY A 61 1.95 1.95 4.87
N CYS A 62 3.10 2.32 5.42
CA CYS A 62 3.85 3.50 4.99
C CYS A 62 4.82 3.23 3.81
N GLN A 63 4.73 2.10 3.10
CA GLN A 63 5.76 1.70 2.12
C GLN A 63 5.94 2.70 0.98
N ALA A 64 4.85 3.12 0.32
CA ALA A 64 4.89 4.13 -0.75
C ALA A 64 5.41 5.52 -0.29
N THR A 65 5.42 5.75 1.04
CA THR A 65 5.96 6.95 1.68
C THR A 65 7.37 6.74 2.26
N GLY A 66 8.03 5.63 1.93
CA GLY A 66 9.41 5.33 2.31
C GLY A 66 9.58 4.27 3.42
N GLY A 67 8.50 3.62 3.86
CA GLY A 67 8.53 2.67 4.98
C GLY A 67 9.32 1.39 4.71
N ASN A 68 9.49 1.04 3.43
CA ASN A 68 10.29 -0.10 2.98
C ASN A 68 11.33 0.31 1.92
N PHE A 69 11.83 1.55 2.02
CA PHE A 69 12.70 2.14 1.00
C PHE A 69 14.11 1.53 1.00
N THR A 70 14.70 1.33 -0.19
CA THR A 70 16.12 0.96 -0.31
C THR A 70 17.02 2.05 0.26
N ASP A 71 16.79 3.31 -0.11
CA ASP A 71 17.52 4.48 0.41
C ASP A 71 16.96 4.96 1.76
N TRP A 72 16.73 4.01 2.67
CA TRP A 72 16.07 4.21 3.97
C TRP A 72 16.65 5.35 4.80
N LYS A 73 17.93 5.68 4.66
CA LYS A 73 18.58 6.79 5.37
C LYS A 73 17.95 8.15 5.07
N LEU A 74 17.30 8.32 3.91
CA LEU A 74 16.59 9.56 3.55
C LEU A 74 15.31 9.77 4.36
N VAL A 75 14.79 8.73 5.02
CA VAL A 75 13.50 8.75 5.74
C VAL A 75 13.59 8.22 7.17
N ALA A 76 14.76 7.73 7.59
CA ALA A 76 14.97 7.04 8.86
C ALA A 76 14.68 7.90 10.10
N ASP A 77 14.99 9.20 10.00
CA ASP A 77 14.79 10.15 11.10
C ASP A 77 13.30 10.36 11.40
N ASP A 78 12.46 10.15 10.37
CA ASP A 78 11.02 10.41 10.37
C ASP A 78 10.15 9.16 10.59
N TRP A 79 10.76 7.99 10.72
CA TRP A 79 10.06 6.70 10.85
C TRP A 79 9.05 6.63 11.99
N ASP A 80 9.24 7.38 13.06
CA ASP A 80 8.27 7.42 14.15
C ASP A 80 7.00 8.22 13.81
N ASN A 81 7.05 9.14 12.84
CA ASN A 81 5.96 10.03 12.43
C ASN A 81 5.57 9.91 10.95
N MET A 82 5.83 8.79 10.29
CA MET A 82 5.48 8.63 8.88
C MET A 82 3.98 8.75 8.62
N GLY A 83 3.65 9.44 7.53
CA GLY A 83 2.29 9.49 7.00
C GLY A 83 1.95 8.19 6.27
N PHE A 84 0.68 7.79 6.30
CA PHE A 84 0.19 6.79 5.35
C PHE A 84 0.04 7.42 3.97
N PRO A 85 0.19 6.64 2.88
CA PRO A 85 0.00 7.16 1.54
C PRO A 85 -1.44 7.60 1.30
N ILE A 86 -1.60 8.61 0.45
CA ILE A 86 -2.87 9.11 -0.08
C ILE A 86 -2.79 9.05 -1.60
N ALA A 87 -3.87 8.61 -2.25
CA ALA A 87 -4.01 8.66 -3.69
C ALA A 87 -5.14 9.63 -4.05
N GLU A 88 -4.81 10.71 -4.77
CA GLU A 88 -5.79 11.63 -5.33
C GLU A 88 -6.11 11.19 -6.77
N CYS A 89 -7.18 10.41 -6.91
CA CYS A 89 -7.51 9.73 -8.16
C CYS A 89 -8.37 10.57 -9.10
N ARG A 90 -8.24 10.31 -10.40
CA ARG A 90 -9.03 10.95 -11.47
C ARG A 90 -9.85 9.91 -12.25
N PRO A 91 -10.95 10.33 -12.92
CA PRO A 91 -11.80 9.41 -13.69
C PRO A 91 -11.11 8.69 -14.86
N ASP A 92 -9.96 9.21 -15.33
CA ASP A 92 -9.17 8.60 -16.41
C ASP A 92 -8.19 7.52 -15.92
N GLY A 93 -8.13 7.28 -14.61
CA GLY A 93 -7.21 6.32 -13.99
C GLY A 93 -5.86 6.91 -13.60
N SER A 94 -5.55 8.17 -13.96
CA SER A 94 -4.37 8.85 -13.42
C SER A 94 -4.58 9.26 -11.95
N PHE A 95 -3.50 9.34 -11.18
CA PHE A 95 -3.59 9.78 -9.78
C PHE A 95 -2.31 10.46 -9.28
N ILE A 96 -2.44 11.29 -8.25
CA ILE A 96 -1.30 11.80 -7.48
C ILE A 96 -1.13 10.94 -6.24
N MET A 97 0.04 10.33 -6.06
CA MET A 97 0.46 9.80 -4.77
C MET A 97 1.02 10.92 -3.91
N THR A 98 0.53 11.01 -2.68
CA THR A 98 0.99 11.95 -1.67
C THR A 98 0.89 11.37 -0.26
N LYS A 99 1.09 12.20 0.76
CA LYS A 99 0.97 11.86 2.18
C LYS A 99 0.38 13.05 2.95
N PRO A 100 -0.18 12.85 4.14
CA PRO A 100 -0.66 13.95 4.97
C PRO A 100 0.41 15.01 5.23
N GLU A 101 -0.03 16.27 5.34
CA GLU A 101 0.84 17.37 5.76
C GLU A 101 1.30 17.20 7.21
N GLY A 102 2.50 17.69 7.53
CA GLY A 102 3.06 17.63 8.89
C GLY A 102 3.51 16.23 9.34
N THR A 103 3.40 15.21 8.50
CA THR A 103 3.96 13.87 8.76
C THR A 103 5.33 13.72 8.13
N GLY A 104 6.14 12.82 8.68
CA GLY A 104 7.40 12.40 8.08
C GLY A 104 7.20 11.49 6.86
N GLY A 105 8.32 10.99 6.33
CA GLY A 105 8.35 10.14 5.14
C GLY A 105 8.60 10.93 3.85
N LEU A 106 8.78 10.21 2.75
CA LEU A 106 9.10 10.76 1.43
C LEU A 106 8.20 10.11 0.39
N VAL A 107 7.55 10.94 -0.44
CA VAL A 107 6.84 10.47 -1.64
C VAL A 107 7.59 10.95 -2.88
N SER A 108 8.25 10.00 -3.56
CA SER A 108 9.06 10.22 -4.75
C SER A 108 8.85 9.07 -5.76
N PRO A 109 9.26 9.22 -7.04
CA PRO A 109 9.19 8.13 -8.00
C PRO A 109 9.88 6.85 -7.51
N HIS A 110 10.92 6.95 -6.68
CA HIS A 110 11.61 5.78 -6.13
C HIS A 110 10.78 5.07 -5.06
N THR A 111 10.20 5.81 -4.09
CA THR A 111 9.39 5.18 -3.02
C THR A 111 8.09 4.60 -3.57
N VAL A 112 7.46 5.28 -4.53
CA VAL A 112 6.27 4.79 -5.23
C VAL A 112 6.61 3.60 -6.12
N GLY A 113 7.73 3.67 -6.86
CA GLY A 113 8.18 2.60 -7.75
C GLY A 113 8.58 1.33 -7.03
N GLU A 114 9.23 1.43 -5.88
CA GLU A 114 9.56 0.27 -5.04
C GLU A 114 8.30 -0.41 -4.49
N GLN A 115 7.31 0.37 -4.03
CA GLN A 115 6.03 -0.20 -3.61
C GLN A 115 5.27 -0.80 -4.80
N MET A 116 5.28 -0.16 -5.97
CA MET A 116 4.62 -0.68 -7.19
C MET A 116 5.15 -2.06 -7.60
N LEU A 117 6.41 -2.38 -7.30
CA LEU A 117 7.04 -3.66 -7.66
C LEU A 117 7.10 -4.64 -6.49
N TYR A 118 6.61 -4.25 -5.31
CA TYR A 118 6.67 -5.06 -4.10
C TYR A 118 5.79 -6.30 -4.24
N GLU A 119 6.35 -7.49 -3.95
CA GLU A 119 5.65 -8.78 -4.07
C GLU A 119 5.13 -9.13 -5.48
N ILE A 120 5.61 -8.43 -6.51
CA ILE A 120 5.27 -8.71 -7.91
C ILE A 120 6.40 -9.51 -8.58
N GLY A 121 6.05 -10.65 -9.14
CA GLY A 121 6.97 -11.49 -9.90
C GLY A 121 7.20 -10.98 -11.33
N ASP A 122 6.12 -10.84 -12.11
CA ASP A 122 6.15 -10.28 -13.47
C ASP A 122 5.34 -8.96 -13.51
N PRO A 123 6.02 -7.80 -13.62
CA PRO A 123 5.34 -6.51 -13.70
C PRO A 123 4.45 -6.31 -14.93
N GLN A 124 4.61 -7.13 -15.98
CA GLN A 124 3.73 -7.10 -17.17
C GLN A 124 2.50 -8.01 -17.01
N ALA A 125 2.47 -8.84 -15.98
CA ALA A 125 1.45 -9.84 -15.75
C ALA A 125 1.12 -9.99 -14.26
N TYR A 126 0.82 -8.88 -13.58
CA TYR A 126 0.32 -8.92 -12.22
C TYR A 126 -1.16 -9.33 -12.20
N ILE A 127 -1.41 -10.63 -11.95
CA ILE A 127 -2.73 -11.25 -12.03
C ILE A 127 -3.51 -11.02 -10.74
N VAL A 128 -4.61 -10.28 -10.82
CA VAL A 128 -5.65 -10.21 -9.77
C VAL A 128 -6.98 -10.75 -10.33
N PRO A 129 -8.00 -11.04 -9.48
CA PRO A 129 -9.24 -11.68 -9.92
C PRO A 129 -9.99 -10.98 -11.07
N ASP A 130 -9.84 -9.66 -11.16
CA ASP A 130 -10.66 -8.80 -12.02
C ASP A 130 -9.93 -8.31 -13.27
N VAL A 131 -8.60 -8.26 -13.23
CA VAL A 131 -7.75 -7.72 -14.30
C VAL A 131 -6.34 -8.31 -14.19
N VAL A 132 -5.65 -8.48 -15.30
CA VAL A 132 -4.20 -8.70 -15.31
C VAL A 132 -3.53 -7.37 -15.58
N CYS A 133 -2.72 -6.88 -14.64
CA CYS A 133 -2.11 -5.56 -14.73
C CYS A 133 -0.72 -5.59 -15.38
N ASP A 134 -0.46 -4.59 -16.22
CA ASP A 134 0.84 -4.30 -16.84
C ASP A 134 1.35 -2.94 -16.36
N PHE A 135 2.35 -3.00 -15.49
CA PHE A 135 3.02 -1.84 -14.91
C PHE A 135 4.31 -1.47 -15.64
N SER A 136 4.69 -2.19 -16.71
CA SER A 136 5.96 -1.94 -17.43
C SER A 136 6.02 -0.59 -18.13
N ARG A 137 4.86 0.01 -18.40
CA ARG A 137 4.70 1.30 -19.06
C ARG A 137 4.25 2.41 -18.11
N THR A 138 4.05 2.10 -16.83
CA THR A 138 3.66 3.09 -15.82
C THR A 138 4.71 4.18 -15.73
N THR A 139 4.26 5.43 -15.80
CA THR A 139 5.12 6.60 -15.64
C THR A 139 4.95 7.20 -14.25
N LEU A 140 6.06 7.41 -13.56
CA LEU A 140 6.12 8.05 -12.24
C LEU A 140 6.84 9.39 -12.36
N LYS A 141 6.11 10.49 -12.23
CA LYS A 141 6.65 11.85 -12.39
C LYS A 141 6.51 12.65 -11.11
N GLN A 142 7.62 13.15 -10.57
CA GLN A 142 7.56 14.13 -9.48
C GLN A 142 6.93 15.43 -10.01
N VAL A 143 5.83 15.87 -9.42
CA VAL A 143 5.13 17.10 -9.82
C VAL A 143 5.19 18.21 -8.77
N ALA A 144 5.37 17.84 -7.51
CA ALA A 144 5.69 18.74 -6.41
C ALA A 144 6.42 17.96 -5.30
N GLU A 145 6.84 18.65 -4.24
CA GLU A 145 7.36 17.98 -3.05
C GLU A 145 6.33 17.00 -2.49
N ASN A 146 6.74 15.74 -2.27
CA ASN A 146 5.85 14.68 -1.82
C ASN A 146 4.59 14.44 -2.69
N GLN A 147 4.68 14.78 -3.99
CA GLN A 147 3.62 14.50 -4.95
C GLN A 147 4.18 13.87 -6.22
N VAL A 148 3.73 12.65 -6.51
CA VAL A 148 4.11 11.87 -7.69
C VAL A 148 2.87 11.61 -8.52
N LEU A 149 2.87 12.09 -9.76
CA LEU A 149 1.88 11.73 -10.76
C LEU A 149 2.17 10.34 -11.30
N VAL A 150 1.15 9.48 -11.26
CA VAL A 150 1.15 8.13 -11.79
C VAL A 150 0.17 8.04 -12.96
N GLU A 151 0.67 7.59 -14.11
CA GLU A 151 -0.06 7.51 -15.38
C GLU A 151 0.39 6.28 -16.17
N ASN A 152 -0.30 5.97 -17.27
CA ASN A 152 0.07 4.92 -18.23
C ASN A 152 0.08 3.50 -17.64
N VAL A 153 -0.93 3.18 -16.82
CA VAL A 153 -1.18 1.83 -16.30
C VAL A 153 -2.10 1.09 -17.27
N TYR A 154 -1.75 -0.14 -17.63
CA TYR A 154 -2.52 -0.93 -18.60
C TYR A 154 -3.06 -2.20 -17.99
N GLY A 155 -4.20 -2.67 -18.50
CA GLY A 155 -4.86 -3.88 -18.07
C GLY A 155 -5.23 -4.81 -19.22
N TYR A 156 -5.19 -6.11 -18.94
CA TYR A 156 -5.68 -7.15 -19.83
C TYR A 156 -6.85 -7.90 -19.18
N PRO A 157 -7.68 -8.60 -19.97
CA PRO A 157 -8.75 -9.42 -19.43
C PRO A 157 -8.26 -10.38 -18.34
N PRO A 158 -9.05 -10.62 -17.28
CA PRO A 158 -8.69 -11.55 -16.21
C PRO A 158 -8.55 -12.97 -16.74
N THR A 159 -7.78 -13.79 -16.01
CA THR A 159 -7.63 -15.22 -16.31
C THR A 159 -8.93 -16.00 -16.11
N ASP A 160 -9.02 -17.18 -16.73
CA ASP A 160 -10.10 -18.16 -16.53
C ASP A 160 -9.93 -18.99 -15.24
N THR A 161 -8.83 -18.77 -14.51
CA THR A 161 -8.48 -19.44 -13.26
C THR A 161 -8.30 -18.44 -12.13
N TYR A 162 -8.44 -18.92 -10.89
CA TYR A 162 -8.18 -18.16 -9.66
C TYR A 162 -7.08 -18.82 -8.83
N LYS A 163 -6.19 -18.01 -8.25
CA LYS A 163 -5.25 -18.46 -7.22
C LYS A 163 -6.01 -18.59 -5.89
N VAL A 164 -6.13 -19.81 -5.38
CA VAL A 164 -6.84 -20.09 -4.12
C VAL A 164 -5.84 -20.33 -2.99
N CYS A 165 -6.04 -19.66 -1.86
CA CYS A 165 -5.37 -19.96 -0.60
C CYS A 165 -6.44 -20.38 0.43
N ALA A 166 -6.43 -21.66 0.81
CA ALA A 166 -7.32 -22.19 1.83
C ALA A 166 -6.62 -22.22 3.18
N THR A 167 -7.28 -21.69 4.21
CA THR A 167 -6.79 -21.67 5.60
C THR A 167 -7.93 -22.14 6.50
N PHE A 168 -7.61 -22.89 7.55
CA PHE A 168 -8.57 -23.30 8.58
C PHE A 168 -8.08 -22.79 9.95
N ALA A 169 -9.02 -22.55 10.86
CA ALA A 169 -8.67 -22.10 12.21
C ALA A 169 -8.05 -23.25 12.99
N ASP A 170 -6.82 -23.05 13.47
CA ASP A 170 -6.07 -24.01 14.27
C ASP A 170 -5.43 -23.31 15.48
N GLY A 171 -6.28 -23.01 16.47
CA GLY A 171 -5.86 -22.32 17.70
C GLY A 171 -5.35 -20.89 17.46
N TYR A 172 -4.52 -20.43 18.41
CA TYR A 172 -3.94 -19.08 18.39
C TYR A 172 -2.42 -19.18 18.56
N LYS A 173 -1.67 -18.55 17.64
CA LYS A 173 -0.22 -18.37 17.75
C LYS A 173 0.14 -16.97 17.30
N ALA A 174 0.93 -16.26 18.10
CA ALA A 174 1.53 -14.99 17.71
C ALA A 174 3.05 -15.13 17.73
N THR A 175 3.70 -14.79 16.62
CA THR A 175 5.16 -14.73 16.50
C THR A 175 5.48 -13.54 15.62
N HIS A 176 6.38 -12.66 16.07
CA HIS A 176 6.86 -11.53 15.30
C HIS A 176 8.37 -11.63 15.17
N SER A 177 8.84 -11.74 13.94
CA SER A 177 10.25 -11.67 13.58
C SER A 177 10.36 -10.68 12.43
N GLN A 178 11.31 -9.75 12.52
CA GLN A 178 11.59 -8.79 11.46
C GLN A 178 12.99 -9.05 10.91
N THR A 179 13.06 -9.32 9.61
CA THR A 179 14.32 -9.56 8.91
C THR A 179 14.80 -8.26 8.27
N PHE A 180 16.06 -7.91 8.51
CA PHE A 180 16.73 -6.79 7.86
C PHE A 180 17.79 -7.33 6.90
N THR A 181 17.71 -6.93 5.63
CA THR A 181 18.63 -7.34 4.56
C THR A 181 19.34 -6.12 3.96
N GLY A 182 20.42 -6.36 3.20
CA GLY A 182 21.20 -5.31 2.53
C GLY A 182 22.49 -4.92 3.27
N PHE A 183 23.30 -4.07 2.63
CA PHE A 183 24.64 -3.69 3.10
C PHE A 183 24.65 -3.07 4.51
N ASP A 184 23.61 -2.31 4.83
CA ASP A 184 23.46 -1.60 6.10
C ASP A 184 22.43 -2.27 7.02
N ALA A 185 22.27 -3.58 6.98
CA ALA A 185 21.25 -4.28 7.78
C ALA A 185 21.36 -4.00 9.30
N PRO A 186 22.54 -4.07 9.97
CA PRO A 186 22.62 -3.76 11.39
C PRO A 186 22.30 -2.28 11.72
N PRO A 187 22.82 -1.28 10.99
CA PRO A 187 22.38 0.11 11.15
C PRO A 187 20.87 0.31 10.92
N LYS A 188 20.30 -0.29 9.86
CA LYS A 188 18.86 -0.20 9.53
C LYS A 188 18.00 -0.77 10.66
N ALA A 189 18.38 -1.91 11.21
CA ALA A 189 17.70 -2.53 12.35
C ALA A 189 17.72 -1.63 13.60
N ARG A 190 18.88 -1.03 13.92
CA ARG A 190 18.99 -0.08 15.04
C ARG A 190 18.15 1.17 14.83
N ALA A 191 18.17 1.75 13.63
CA ALA A 191 17.35 2.92 13.31
C ALA A 191 15.85 2.61 13.46
N MET A 192 15.39 1.46 12.98
CA MET A 192 13.99 1.04 13.10
C MET A 192 13.60 0.81 14.57
N ALA A 193 14.46 0.16 15.36
CA ALA A 193 14.23 -0.01 16.79
C ALA A 193 14.16 1.34 17.53
N GLN A 194 15.03 2.29 17.19
CA GLN A 194 15.00 3.64 17.77
C GLN A 194 13.72 4.39 17.39
N ALA A 195 13.29 4.31 16.14
CA ALA A 195 12.02 4.90 15.70
C ALA A 195 10.83 4.32 16.46
N GLY A 196 10.80 3.00 16.66
CA GLY A 196 9.79 2.34 17.49
C GLY A 196 9.73 2.90 18.91
N ILE A 197 10.90 3.08 19.56
CA ILE A 197 10.98 3.70 20.88
C ILE A 197 10.50 5.16 20.85
N ARG A 198 10.94 5.98 19.88
CA ARG A 198 10.50 7.39 19.79
C ARG A 198 8.99 7.50 19.63
N LYS A 199 8.38 6.64 18.79
CA LYS A 199 6.93 6.61 18.57
C LYS A 199 6.17 6.33 19.87
N THR A 200 6.59 5.30 20.61
CA THR A 200 5.91 4.95 21.86
C THR A 200 6.15 5.97 22.97
N GLN A 201 7.33 6.60 23.03
CA GLN A 201 7.60 7.71 23.95
C GLN A 201 6.65 8.90 23.72
N ARG A 202 6.41 9.25 22.45
CA ARG A 202 5.43 10.29 22.10
C ARG A 202 4.02 9.90 22.51
N MET A 203 3.60 8.66 22.22
CA MET A 203 2.29 8.15 22.67
C MET A 203 2.15 8.16 24.21
N PHE A 204 3.22 7.89 24.95
CA PHE A 204 3.22 7.99 26.42
C PHE A 204 3.02 9.42 26.88
N LYS A 205 3.75 10.37 26.28
CA LYS A 205 3.62 11.79 26.59
C LYS A 205 2.20 12.31 26.33
N GLU A 206 1.61 11.95 25.19
CA GLU A 206 0.22 12.32 24.83
C GLU A 206 -0.81 11.77 25.82
N ARG A 207 -0.52 10.63 26.46
CA ARG A 207 -1.38 9.99 27.46
C ARG A 207 -1.02 10.36 28.91
N GLY A 208 -0.05 11.25 29.11
CA GLY A 208 0.42 11.66 30.45
C GLY A 208 1.19 10.57 31.20
N PHE A 209 1.71 9.56 30.52
CA PHE A 209 2.52 8.49 31.12
C PHE A 209 3.98 8.90 31.29
N LYS A 210 4.66 8.29 32.27
CA LYS A 210 6.11 8.45 32.47
C LYS A 210 6.88 7.69 31.37
N ASP A 211 8.04 8.21 31.03
CA ASP A 211 8.93 7.59 30.05
C ASP A 211 9.55 6.26 30.54
N TYR A 212 10.14 5.50 29.62
CA TYR A 212 10.89 4.28 29.86
C TYR A 212 12.02 4.50 30.87
N ARG A 213 12.17 3.55 31.81
CA ARG A 213 13.24 3.58 32.83
C ARG A 213 14.56 2.94 32.36
N GLY A 214 14.53 2.13 31.31
CA GLY A 214 15.70 1.48 30.74
C GLY A 214 15.51 1.24 29.25
N LYS A 215 16.57 1.47 28.47
CA LYS A 215 16.62 1.20 27.03
C LYS A 215 17.78 0.22 26.78
N HIS A 216 17.49 -1.06 26.68
CA HIS A 216 18.50 -2.07 26.34
C HIS A 216 18.45 -2.31 24.82
N GLN A 217 19.42 -1.77 24.09
CA GLN A 217 19.66 -2.17 22.70
C GLN A 217 20.67 -3.31 22.70
N PHE A 218 20.25 -4.49 22.25
CA PHE A 218 21.18 -5.59 22.00
C PHE A 218 22.06 -5.21 20.81
N SER A 219 23.38 -5.28 21.02
CA SER A 219 24.42 -4.92 20.04
C SER A 219 24.46 -5.88 18.86
#